data_AF-A0A839E395-F1
#
_entry.id   AF-A0A839E395-F1
#
_cell.length_a   1.000
_cell.length_b   1.000
_cell.length_c   1.000
_cell.angle_alpha   90.00
_cell.angle_beta   90.00
_cell.angle_gamma   90.00
#
_symmetry.space_group_name_H-M   'P 1'
#
loop_
_entity.id
_entity.type
_entity.pdbx_description
1 polymer ?
#
loop_
_entity_poly.entity_id
_entity_poly.type
_entity_poly.pdbx_seq_one_letter_code
_entity_poly.pdbx_strand_id
1 'polypeptide(L)'
;MTSTTNDHYQLGIDTLTTVGGTTSAEMLDSIRAVSPKAAEHVVSAVFGELYQGDDLSLRDRELASIASLASLGGCEPQLRVHVSAALNVGVTAEEVVETFVQLIPFAGMPRALNALFVAHDVLTEHESGSHSG
;
A
#
# COMPACT_ATOMS: atom_id res chain seq x y z
N MET A 1 33.15 -4.79 -4.05
CA MET A 1 32.18 -3.99 -3.26
C MET A 1 30.83 -3.99 -3.99
N THR A 2 30.15 -5.14 -4.06
CA THR A 2 28.88 -5.31 -4.79
C THR A 2 27.84 -6.12 -4.01
N SER A 3 28.07 -6.39 -2.72
CA SER A 3 27.22 -7.29 -1.93
C SER A 3 25.94 -6.63 -1.41
N THR A 4 25.99 -5.36 -1.02
CA THR A 4 24.87 -4.68 -0.34
C THR A 4 23.65 -4.43 -1.24
N THR A 5 23.84 -4.10 -2.51
CA THR A 5 22.72 -3.78 -3.42
C THR A 5 21.88 -5.00 -3.79
N ASN A 6 22.51 -6.18 -3.92
CA ASN A 6 21.79 -7.41 -4.28
C ASN A 6 20.99 -7.97 -3.10
N ASP A 7 21.52 -7.81 -1.88
CA ASP A 7 20.86 -8.25 -0.65
C ASP A 7 19.61 -7.41 -0.33
N HIS A 8 19.67 -6.08 -0.54
CA HIS A 8 18.52 -5.18 -0.33
C HIS A 8 17.39 -5.43 -1.33
N TYR A 9 17.73 -5.76 -2.58
CA TYR A 9 16.71 -6.04 -3.59
C TYR A 9 15.91 -7.31 -3.26
N GLN A 10 16.57 -8.40 -2.86
CA GLN A 10 15.88 -9.64 -2.50
C GLN A 10 15.00 -9.45 -1.25
N LEU A 11 15.52 -8.79 -0.23
CA LEU A 11 14.76 -8.43 0.97
C LEU A 11 13.54 -7.56 0.64
N GLY A 12 13.69 -6.64 -0.32
CA GLY A 12 12.59 -5.84 -0.84
C GLY A 12 11.52 -6.66 -1.54
N ILE A 13 11.88 -7.68 -2.32
CA ILE A 13 10.91 -8.59 -2.95
C ILE A 13 10.13 -9.38 -1.89
N ASP A 14 10.79 -9.90 -0.87
CA ASP A 14 10.15 -10.68 0.19
C ASP A 14 9.14 -9.83 0.98
N THR A 15 9.54 -8.60 1.31
CA THR A 15 8.69 -7.62 2.01
C THR A 15 7.52 -7.19 1.13
N LEU A 16 7.78 -6.88 -0.13
CA LEU A 16 6.74 -6.51 -1.08
C LEU A 16 5.70 -7.64 -1.24
N THR A 17 6.13 -8.90 -1.29
CA THR A 17 5.23 -10.06 -1.41
C THR A 17 4.35 -10.20 -0.16
N THR A 18 4.91 -9.92 1.02
CA THR A 18 4.18 -9.92 2.29
C THR A 18 3.10 -8.83 2.32
N VAL A 19 3.41 -7.65 1.81
CA VAL A 19 2.51 -6.48 1.82
C VAL A 19 1.45 -6.56 0.71
N GLY A 20 1.89 -6.82 -0.53
CA GLY A 20 1.08 -6.73 -1.74
C GLY A 20 0.47 -8.05 -2.23
N GLY A 21 0.81 -9.20 -1.63
CA GLY A 21 0.29 -10.50 -2.05
C GLY A 21 0.51 -10.80 -3.54
N THR A 22 -0.50 -11.33 -4.22
CA THR A 22 -0.43 -11.60 -5.68
C THR A 22 -0.36 -10.32 -6.52
N THR A 23 -0.92 -9.21 -6.02
CA THR A 23 -1.00 -7.93 -6.75
C THR A 23 0.35 -7.23 -6.84
N SER A 24 1.28 -7.50 -5.91
CA SER A 24 2.63 -6.92 -5.95
C SER A 24 3.44 -7.29 -7.19
N ALA A 25 3.29 -8.53 -7.68
CA ALA A 25 4.04 -8.99 -8.85
C ALA A 25 3.58 -8.27 -10.13
N GLU A 26 2.27 -8.18 -10.33
CA GLU A 26 1.66 -7.49 -11.48
C GLU A 26 2.01 -5.99 -11.50
N MET A 27 2.02 -5.36 -10.33
CA MET A 27 2.44 -3.96 -10.17
C MET A 27 3.91 -3.78 -10.58
N LEU A 28 4.82 -4.63 -10.09
CA LEU A 28 6.23 -4.55 -10.46
C LEU A 28 6.47 -4.79 -11.94
N ASP A 29 5.79 -5.77 -12.54
CA ASP A 29 5.92 -6.06 -13.96
C ASP A 29 5.45 -4.87 -14.81
N SER A 30 4.34 -4.23 -14.40
CA SER A 30 3.83 -3.02 -15.04
C SER A 30 4.83 -1.85 -14.95
N ILE A 31 5.42 -1.62 -13.78
CA ILE A 31 6.45 -0.58 -13.60
C ILE A 31 7.69 -0.92 -14.43
N ARG A 32 8.13 -2.18 -14.43
CA ARG A 32 9.32 -2.65 -15.15
C ARG A 32 9.15 -2.50 -16.66
N ALA A 33 7.96 -2.74 -17.19
CA ALA A 33 7.64 -2.55 -18.60
C ALA A 33 7.79 -1.07 -19.04
N VAL A 34 7.52 -0.12 -18.15
CA VAL A 34 7.69 1.31 -18.41
C VAL A 34 9.13 1.76 -18.12
N SER A 35 9.70 1.32 -17.00
CA SER A 35 11.04 1.68 -16.55
C SER A 35 11.60 0.61 -15.60
N PRO A 36 12.52 -0.25 -16.05
CA PRO A 36 13.18 -1.22 -15.20
C PRO A 36 13.91 -0.58 -14.01
N LYS A 37 14.48 0.60 -14.21
CA LYS A 37 15.15 1.36 -13.16
C LYS A 37 14.18 1.85 -12.09
N ALA A 38 12.97 2.24 -12.47
CA ALA A 38 11.94 2.62 -11.49
C ALA A 38 11.50 1.41 -10.67
N ALA A 39 11.31 0.25 -11.30
CA ALA A 39 10.96 -0.99 -10.61
C ALA A 39 12.04 -1.40 -9.59
N GLU A 40 13.31 -1.35 -10.00
CA GLU A 40 14.43 -1.63 -9.09
C GLU A 40 14.48 -0.64 -7.92
N HIS A 41 14.26 0.64 -8.17
CA HIS A 41 14.26 1.66 -7.12
C HIS A 41 13.11 1.47 -6.12
N VAL A 42 11.91 1.15 -6.60
CA VAL A 42 10.75 0.86 -5.74
C VAL A 42 11.05 -0.33 -4.84
N VAL A 43 11.56 -1.44 -5.40
CA VAL A 43 11.89 -2.63 -4.61
C VAL A 43 12.97 -2.34 -3.57
N SER A 44 14.12 -1.83 -3.99
CA SER A 44 15.26 -1.69 -3.10
C SER A 44 15.08 -0.57 -2.07
N ALA A 45 14.58 0.60 -2.47
CA ALA A 45 14.52 1.76 -1.55
C ALA A 45 13.28 1.73 -0.65
N VAL A 46 12.12 1.33 -1.17
CA VAL A 46 10.89 1.31 -0.38
C VAL A 46 10.83 0.03 0.45
N PHE A 47 10.90 -1.12 -0.20
CA PHE A 47 10.69 -2.39 0.48
C PHE A 47 11.98 -2.95 1.09
N GLY A 48 13.12 -2.77 0.43
CA GLY A 48 14.43 -3.28 0.87
C GLY A 48 15.12 -2.41 1.94
N GLU A 49 14.67 -1.18 2.15
CA GLU A 49 15.28 -0.24 3.10
C GLU A 49 14.24 0.41 4.01
N LEU A 50 13.31 1.21 3.47
CA LEU A 50 12.38 1.99 4.30
C LEU A 50 11.48 1.11 5.19
N TYR A 51 11.06 -0.05 4.69
CA TYR A 51 10.15 -0.97 5.40
C TYR A 51 10.87 -1.94 6.36
N GLN A 52 12.21 -1.91 6.42
CA GLN A 52 13.00 -2.81 7.28
C GLN A 52 13.18 -2.30 8.72
N GLY A 53 12.71 -1.09 9.03
CA GLY A 53 12.81 -0.55 10.39
C GLY A 53 11.73 -1.07 11.33
N ASP A 54 12.10 -1.45 12.55
CA ASP A 54 11.20 -2.00 13.57
C ASP A 54 10.44 -0.92 14.37
N ASP A 55 10.79 0.37 14.18
CA ASP A 55 10.17 1.49 14.93
C ASP A 55 8.69 1.72 14.60
N LEU A 56 8.26 1.30 13.41
CA LEU A 56 6.86 1.31 12.97
C LEU A 56 6.51 -0.03 12.35
N SER A 57 5.41 -0.63 12.82
CA SER A 57 4.90 -1.87 12.26
C SER A 57 4.42 -1.66 10.81
N LEU A 58 4.34 -2.74 10.02
CA LEU A 58 3.74 -2.69 8.67
C LEU A 58 2.31 -2.13 8.71
N ARG A 59 1.56 -2.49 9.74
CA ARG A 59 0.22 -1.97 10.02
C ARG A 59 0.23 -0.43 10.13
N ASP A 60 1.10 0.14 10.95
CA ASP A 60 1.17 1.58 11.17
C ASP A 60 1.66 2.33 9.90
N ARG A 61 2.55 1.70 9.13
CA ARG A 61 3.05 2.24 7.86
C ARG A 61 1.95 2.32 6.80
N GLU A 62 1.09 1.31 6.71
CA GLU A 62 -0.04 1.35 5.78
C GLU A 62 -1.11 2.35 6.22
N LEU A 63 -1.41 2.48 7.52
CA LEU A 63 -2.28 3.55 8.03
C LEU A 63 -1.76 4.93 7.67
N ALA A 64 -0.45 5.18 7.83
CA ALA A 64 0.17 6.43 7.43
C ALA A 64 0.10 6.66 5.91
N SER A 65 0.28 5.60 5.12
CA SER A 65 0.23 5.65 3.65
C SER A 65 -1.17 6.00 3.16
N ILE A 66 -2.22 5.29 3.61
CA ILE A 66 -3.60 5.57 3.18
C ILE A 66 -4.06 6.95 3.62
N ALA A 67 -3.70 7.39 4.84
CA ALA A 67 -4.04 8.72 5.33
C ALA A 67 -3.39 9.81 4.48
N SER A 68 -2.13 9.62 4.08
CA SER A 68 -1.38 10.56 3.26
C SER A 68 -1.93 10.64 1.84
N LEU A 69 -2.18 9.50 1.20
CA LEU A 69 -2.73 9.42 -0.17
C LEU A 69 -4.14 10.02 -0.25
N ALA A 70 -5.00 9.70 0.72
CA ALA A 70 -6.33 10.32 0.83
C ALA A 70 -6.23 11.84 1.01
N SER A 71 -5.29 12.31 1.86
CA SER A 71 -5.08 13.73 2.10
C SER A 71 -4.55 14.49 0.89
N LEU A 72 -3.72 13.87 0.05
CA LEU A 72 -3.22 14.45 -1.21
C LEU A 72 -4.37 14.63 -2.23
N GLY A 73 -5.21 13.59 -2.38
CA GLY A 73 -6.26 13.51 -3.41
C GLY A 73 -5.71 13.32 -4.83
N GLY A 74 -6.52 12.80 -5.76
CA GLY A 74 -6.05 12.49 -7.12
C GLY A 74 -5.08 11.30 -7.19
N CYS A 75 -5.01 10.53 -6.10
CA CYS A 75 -4.17 9.33 -5.95
C CYS A 75 -5.03 8.09 -5.73
N GLU A 76 -6.28 8.08 -6.20
CA GLU A 76 -7.25 7.00 -5.99
C GLU A 76 -6.71 5.62 -6.44
N PRO A 77 -5.98 5.48 -7.57
CA PRO A 77 -5.37 4.21 -7.94
C PRO A 77 -4.36 3.69 -6.91
N GLN A 78 -3.51 4.56 -6.37
CA GLN A 78 -2.53 4.19 -5.34
C GLN A 78 -3.21 3.93 -4.00
N LEU A 79 -4.18 4.76 -3.63
CA LEU A 79 -4.96 4.59 -2.41
C LEU A 79 -5.62 3.21 -2.39
N ARG A 80 -6.19 2.78 -3.52
CA ARG A 80 -6.79 1.45 -3.66
C ARG A 80 -5.81 0.34 -3.34
N VAL A 81 -4.60 0.40 -3.91
CA VAL A 81 -3.53 -0.58 -3.65
C VAL A 81 -3.17 -0.62 -2.17
N HIS A 82 -3.01 0.55 -1.55
CA HIS A 82 -2.63 0.65 -0.14
C HIS A 82 -3.76 0.28 0.82
N VAL A 83 -5.04 0.46 0.47
CA VAL A 83 -6.16 -0.07 1.26
C VAL A 83 -6.13 -1.60 1.26
N SER A 84 -5.91 -2.25 0.11
CA SER A 84 -5.76 -3.71 0.07
C SER A 84 -4.53 -4.18 0.87
N ALA A 85 -3.41 -3.49 0.73
CA ALA A 85 -2.19 -3.79 1.49
C ALA A 85 -2.41 -3.65 3.00
N ALA A 86 -3.09 -2.59 3.44
CA ALA A 86 -3.47 -2.37 4.83
C ALA A 86 -4.24 -3.57 5.40
N LEU A 87 -5.24 -4.07 4.67
CA LEU A 87 -6.01 -5.25 5.08
C LEU A 87 -5.11 -6.50 5.21
N ASN A 88 -4.21 -6.73 4.25
CA ASN A 88 -3.29 -7.87 4.26
C ASN A 88 -2.36 -7.88 5.49
N VAL A 89 -1.96 -6.70 5.98
CA VAL A 89 -1.08 -6.57 7.15
C VAL A 89 -1.84 -6.38 8.47
N GLY A 90 -3.14 -6.68 8.47
CA GLY A 90 -3.98 -6.74 9.68
C GLY A 90 -4.65 -5.42 10.06
N VAL A 91 -4.80 -4.47 9.13
CA VAL A 91 -5.73 -3.35 9.32
C VAL A 91 -7.16 -3.79 9.11
N THR A 92 -8.03 -3.45 10.05
CA THR A 92 -9.45 -3.78 9.97
C THR A 92 -10.18 -2.80 9.04
N ALA A 93 -11.32 -3.24 8.49
CA ALA A 93 -12.17 -2.39 7.66
C ALA A 93 -12.61 -1.12 8.43
N GLU A 94 -12.94 -1.28 9.70
CA GLU A 94 -13.34 -0.21 10.60
C GLU A 94 -12.22 0.82 10.78
N GLU A 95 -10.98 0.38 10.95
CA GLU A 95 -9.83 1.28 11.10
C GLU A 95 -9.51 2.03 9.81
N VAL A 96 -9.67 1.40 8.64
CA VAL A 96 -9.55 2.09 7.34
C VAL A 96 -10.59 3.19 7.22
N VAL A 97 -11.86 2.87 7.50
CA VAL A 97 -12.97 3.83 7.42
C VAL A 97 -12.76 4.98 8.40
N GLU A 98 -12.44 4.67 9.66
CA GLU A 98 -12.22 5.69 10.70
C GLU A 98 -11.03 6.60 10.37
N THR A 99 -9.97 6.04 9.79
CA THR A 99 -8.82 6.83 9.31
C THR A 99 -9.27 7.90 8.33
N PHE A 100 -10.15 7.57 7.38
CA PHE A 100 -10.64 8.54 6.39
C PHE A 100 -11.66 9.54 6.96
N VAL A 101 -12.52 9.10 7.90
CA VAL A 101 -13.42 10.00 8.64
C VAL A 101 -12.60 11.04 9.42
N GLN A 102 -11.52 10.61 10.07
CA GLN A 102 -10.64 11.50 10.83
C GLN A 102 -9.96 12.57 9.94
N LEU A 103 -9.89 12.38 8.62
CA LEU A 103 -9.35 13.36 7.70
C LEU A 103 -10.32 14.49 7.34
N ILE A 104 -11.62 14.39 7.63
CA ILE A 104 -12.59 15.46 7.34
C ILE A 104 -12.13 16.85 7.83
N PRO A 105 -11.69 17.03 9.10
CA PRO A 105 -11.23 18.33 9.58
C PRO A 105 -9.87 18.78 9.01
N PHE A 106 -9.03 17.86 8.49
CA PHE A 106 -7.65 18.17 8.09
C PHE A 106 -7.45 18.28 6.57
N ALA A 107 -8.07 17.38 5.81
CA ALA A 107 -7.99 17.31 4.35
C ALA A 107 -9.27 17.82 3.65
N GLY A 108 -10.35 18.03 4.41
CA GLY A 108 -11.64 18.48 3.91
C GLY A 108 -12.54 17.34 3.43
N MET A 109 -13.85 17.59 3.50
CA MET A 109 -14.89 16.61 3.17
C MET A 109 -14.75 15.96 1.78
N PRO A 110 -14.42 16.69 0.69
CA PRO A 110 -14.35 16.08 -0.64
C PRO A 110 -13.30 14.96 -0.74
N ARG A 111 -12.13 15.16 -0.14
CA ARG A 111 -11.03 14.17 -0.18
C ARG A 111 -11.34 12.97 0.70
N ALA A 112 -11.85 13.20 1.89
CA ALA A 112 -12.29 12.14 2.80
C ALA A 112 -13.38 11.27 2.17
N LEU A 113 -14.38 11.88 1.51
CA LEU A 113 -15.45 11.13 0.82
C LEU A 113 -14.91 10.30 -0.36
N ASN A 114 -14.03 10.86 -1.19
CA ASN A 114 -13.41 10.09 -2.27
C ASN A 114 -12.67 8.85 -1.73
N ALA A 115 -11.92 9.02 -0.64
CA ALA A 115 -11.22 7.91 0.00
C ALA A 115 -12.17 6.85 0.56
N LEU A 116 -13.30 7.25 1.17
CA LEU A 116 -14.33 6.34 1.65
C LEU A 116 -14.95 5.51 0.52
N PHE A 117 -15.20 6.11 -0.64
CA PHE A 117 -15.70 5.36 -1.80
C PHE A 117 -14.68 4.36 -2.34
N VAL A 118 -13.40 4.72 -2.38
CA VAL A 118 -12.32 3.78 -2.72
C VAL A 118 -12.27 2.61 -1.73
N ALA A 119 -12.36 2.87 -0.42
CA ALA A 119 -12.40 1.82 0.58
C ALA A 119 -13.61 0.90 0.41
N HIS A 120 -14.80 1.46 0.19
CA HIS A 120 -16.01 0.68 -0.06
C HIS A 120 -15.82 -0.33 -1.20
N ASP A 121 -15.27 0.12 -2.33
CA ASP A 121 -15.07 -0.73 -3.50
C ASP A 121 -14.07 -1.87 -3.19
N VAL A 122 -12.96 -1.56 -2.51
CA VAL A 122 -11.96 -2.57 -2.12
C VAL A 122 -12.53 -3.58 -1.14
N LEU A 123 -13.26 -3.12 -0.11
CA LEU A 123 -13.85 -3.98 0.91
C LEU A 123 -14.88 -4.94 0.29
N THR A 124 -15.71 -4.46 -0.63
CA THR A 124 -16.69 -5.28 -1.36
C THR A 124 -16.01 -6.38 -2.18
N GLU A 125 -14.88 -6.08 -2.81
CA GLU A 125 -14.10 -7.06 -3.59
C GLU A 125 -13.43 -8.09 -2.69
N HIS A 126 -12.90 -7.66 -1.54
CA HIS A 126 -12.28 -8.53 -0.55
C HIS A 126 -13.29 -9.53 0.05
N GLU A 127 -14.51 -9.07 0.34
CA GLU A 127 -15.62 -9.95 0.77
C GLU A 127 -16.03 -10.94 -0.33
N SER A 128 -16.06 -10.51 -1.59
CA SER A 128 -16.42 -11.37 -2.72
C SER A 128 -15.37 -12.44 -3.03
N GLY A 129 -14.09 -12.12 -2.87
CA GLY A 129 -12.97 -13.06 -3.08
C GLY A 129 -12.83 -14.11 -1.97
N SER A 130 -13.18 -13.77 -0.74
CA SER A 130 -13.12 -14.69 0.42
C SER A 130 -14.21 -15.76 0.44
N HIS A 131 -15.28 -15.62 -0.36
CA HIS A 131 -16.35 -16.62 -0.52
C HIS A 131 -16.13 -17.62 -1.68
N SER A 132 -15.03 -17.47 -2.44
CA SER A 132 -14.73 -18.31 -3.61
C SER A 132 -13.57 -19.30 -3.40
N GLY A 133 -13.09 -19.46 -2.15
CA GLY A 133 -11.98 -20.34 -1.76
C GLY A 133 -12.40 -21.53 -0.92
#